data_AF-A0A1F4CFU8-F1
#
_entry.id   AF-A0A1F4CFU8-F1
#
_cell.length_a   1.000
_cell.length_b   1.000
_cell.length_c   1.000
_cell.angle_alpha   90.00
_cell.angle_beta   90.00
_cell.angle_gamma   90.00
#
_symmetry.space_group_name_H-M   'P 1'
#
loop_
_entity.id
_entity.type
_entity.pdbx_description
1 polymer ?
#
loop_
_entity_poly.entity_id
_entity_poly.type
_entity_poly.pdbx_seq_one_letter_code
_entity_poly.pdbx_strand_id
1 'polypeptide(L)' 'MYLRKEELAALREAAARSGRSVAELVRDAVRKIVLKPQAAGPVAIWDGEPKRLSVEHDTVHDEP' A
#
# COMPACT_ATOMS: atom_id res chain seq x y z
N MET A 1 12.43 14.10 7.23
CA MET A 1 12.73 12.77 7.79
C MET A 1 14.18 12.80 8.24
N TYR A 2 14.45 12.43 9.49
CA TYR A 2 15.81 12.24 9.96
C TYR A 2 16.18 10.77 9.79
N LEU A 3 17.32 10.52 9.16
CA LEU A 3 17.93 9.20 9.03
C LEU A 3 19.19 9.19 9.89
N ARG A 4 19.46 8.07 10.53
CA ARG A 4 20.75 7.86 11.18
C ARG A 4 21.84 7.80 10.12
N LYS A 5 23.09 7.98 10.54
CA LYS A 5 24.23 8.08 9.63
C LYS A 5 24.39 6.82 8.77
N GLU A 6 24.10 5.66 9.34
CA GLU A 6 24.25 4.34 8.71
C GLU A 6 23.18 4.15 7.63
N GLU A 7 21.95 4.54 7.93
CA GLU A 7 20.82 4.50 7.00
C GLU A 7 21.03 5.45 5.82
N LEU A 8 21.54 6.67 6.09
CA LEU A 8 21.88 7.63 5.04
C LEU A 8 23.02 7.13 4.15
N ALA A 9 24.03 6.48 4.72
CA ALA A 9 25.11 5.86 3.96
C ALA A 9 24.58 4.76 3.04
N ALA A 10 23.76 3.84 3.57
CA ALA A 10 23.14 2.77 2.80
C ALA A 10 22.26 3.32 1.64
N LEU A 11 21.52 4.40 1.88
CA LEU A 11 20.70 5.05 0.85
C LEU A 11 21.56 5.69 -0.25
N ARG A 12 22.70 6.30 0.11
CA ARG A 12 23.65 6.85 -0.88
C ARG A 12 24.29 5.75 -1.73
N GLU A 13 24.66 4.62 -1.13
CA GLU A 13 25.16 3.46 -1.88
C GLU A 13 24.10 2.92 -2.86
N ALA A 14 22.84 2.85 -2.43
CA ALA A 14 21.75 2.45 -3.32
C ALA A 14 21.55 3.43 -4.49
N ALA A 15 21.67 4.73 -4.24
CA ALA A 15 21.64 5.78 -5.27
C ALA A 15 22.79 5.60 -6.26
N ALA A 16 24.03 5.43 -5.77
CA ALA A 16 25.20 5.21 -6.59
C ALA A 16 25.07 3.95 -7.47
N ARG A 17 24.62 2.82 -6.90
CA ARG A 17 24.41 1.57 -7.66
C ARG A 17 23.32 1.67 -8.72
N SER A 18 22.31 2.49 -8.50
CA SER A 18 21.19 2.66 -9.43
C SER A 18 21.41 3.77 -10.45
N GLY A 19 22.44 4.60 -10.29
CA GLY A 19 22.66 5.81 -11.09
C GLY A 19 21.59 6.89 -10.87
N ARG A 20 20.77 6.77 -9.83
CA ARG A 20 19.66 7.67 -9.52
C ARG A 20 20.04 8.61 -8.40
N SER A 21 19.38 9.77 -8.32
CA SER A 21 19.58 10.65 -7.17
C SER A 21 18.90 10.07 -5.92
N VAL A 22 19.44 10.39 -4.74
CA VAL A 22 18.82 10.04 -3.45
C VAL A 22 17.37 10.55 -3.36
N ALA A 23 17.12 11.76 -3.87
CA ALA A 23 15.78 12.36 -3.88
C ALA A 23 14.79 11.55 -4.72
N GLU A 24 15.24 10.97 -5.82
CA GLU A 24 14.42 10.14 -6.70
C GLU A 24 14.05 8.82 -6.01
N LEU A 25 15.01 8.16 -5.36
CA LEU A 25 14.76 6.94 -4.59
C LEU A 25 13.78 7.17 -3.44
N VAL A 26 13.94 8.26 -2.69
CA VAL A 26 13.03 8.63 -1.60
C VAL A 26 11.63 8.91 -2.15
N ARG A 27 11.53 9.66 -3.26
CA ARG A 27 10.24 9.99 -3.90
C ARG A 27 9.51 8.73 -4.34
N ASP A 28 10.21 7.79 -4.97
CA ASP A 28 9.62 6.51 -5.38
C ASP A 28 9.18 5.66 -4.20
N ALA A 29 10.01 5.57 -3.16
CA ALA A 29 9.68 4.82 -1.95
C ALA A 29 8.42 5.38 -1.26
N VAL A 30 8.34 6.71 -1.11
CA VAL A 30 7.16 7.38 -0.53
C VAL A 30 5.93 7.14 -1.41
N ARG A 31 6.04 7.28 -2.74
CA ARG A 31 4.94 7.01 -3.66
C ARG A 31 4.42 5.57 -3.56
N LYS A 32 5.33 4.61 -3.45
CA LYS A 32 4.98 3.18 -3.44
C LYS A 32 4.38 2.71 -2.11
N ILE A 33 4.87 3.22 -0.99
CA ILE A 33 4.55 2.70 0.34
C ILE A 33 3.53 3.57 1.06
N VAL A 34 3.71 4.90 1.05
CA VAL A 34 2.88 5.83 1.82
C VAL A 34 1.73 6.36 0.97
N LEU A 35 2.03 6.81 -0.24
CA LEU A 35 1.05 7.35 -1.19
C LEU A 35 0.63 6.28 -2.20
N LYS A 36 0.60 5.01 -1.77
CA LYS A 36 0.25 3.89 -2.64
C LYS A 36 -1.08 4.22 -3.31
N PRO A 37 -1.14 4.26 -4.66
CA PRO A 37 -2.39 4.51 -5.34
C PRO A 37 -3.45 3.55 -4.83
N GLN A 38 -4.62 4.07 -4.50
CA GLN A 38 -5.75 3.23 -4.16
C GLN A 38 -5.94 2.23 -5.30
N ALA A 39 -5.99 0.94 -4.95
CA ALA A 39 -6.10 -0.10 -5.95
C ALA A 39 -7.35 0.16 -6.79
N ALA A 40 -7.16 0.43 -8.09
CA ALA A 40 -8.25 0.54 -9.06
C ALA A 40 -8.74 -0.84 -9.53
N GLY A 41 -8.43 -1.90 -8.76
CA GLY A 41 -8.92 -3.25 -9.03
C GLY A 41 -10.40 -3.37 -8.65
N PRO A 42 -11.10 -4.38 -9.17
CA PRO A 42 -12.49 -4.62 -8.81
C PRO A 42 -12.61 -4.86 -7.30
N VAL A 43 -13.32 -3.96 -6.63
CA VAL A 43 -13.90 -4.23 -5.32
C VAL A 43 -15.15 -5.07 -5.58
N ALA A 44 -15.38 -6.11 -4.78
CA ALA A 44 -16.29 -7.23 -5.08
C ALA A 44 -15.73 -8.25 -6.10
N ILE A 45 -14.60 -8.88 -5.76
CA ILE A 45 -13.97 -10.01 -6.49
C ILE A 45 -14.80 -11.31 -6.52
N TRP A 46 -16.08 -11.23 -6.17
CA TRP A 46 -16.96 -12.39 -6.13
C TRP A 46 -17.85 -12.41 -7.36
N ASP A 47 -17.74 -13.49 -8.14
CA ASP A 47 -18.70 -13.78 -9.21
C ASP A 47 -19.94 -14.43 -8.59
N GLY A 48 -21.02 -13.66 -8.48
CA GLY A 48 -22.33 -14.16 -8.03
C GLY A 48 -23.17 -13.11 -7.30
N GLU A 49 -24.49 -13.34 -7.25
CA GLU A 49 -25.39 -12.51 -6.46
C GLU A 49 -25.09 -12.71 -4.95
N PRO A 50 -24.84 -11.64 -4.19
CA PRO A 50 -24.58 -11.76 -2.77
C PRO A 50 -25.80 -12.36 -2.07
N LYS A 51 -25.60 -13.42 -1.28
CA LYS A 51 -26.69 -14.08 -0.52
C LYS A 51 -27.43 -13.12 0.41
N ARG A 52 -26.73 -12.10 0.92
CA ARG A 52 -27.23 -11.03 1.78
C ARG A 52 -26.44 -9.75 1.52
N LEU A 53 -27.09 -8.61 1.66
CA LEU A 53 -26.44 -7.31 1.55
C LEU A 53 -25.61 -7.01 2.80
N SER A 54 -24.60 -6.13 2.67
CA SER A 54 -23.77 -5.72 3.81
C SER A 54 -24.57 -5.08 4.96
N VAL A 55 -25.77 -4.54 4.67
CA VAL A 55 -26.68 -3.95 5.67
C VAL A 55 -27.43 -5.01 6.48
N GLU A 56 -27.49 -6.25 6.00
CA GLU A 56 -28.14 -7.39 6.65
C GLU A 56 -27.12 -8.22 7.48
N HIS A 57 -25.97 -7.64 7.80
CA HIS A 57 -24.93 -8.33 8.57
C HIS A 57 -25.41 -8.69 9.97
N ASP A 58 -26.16 -7.79 10.61
CA ASP A 58 -26.64 -7.99 11.97
C ASP A 58 -27.74 -9.06 12.05
N THR A 59 -28.48 -9.29 10.96
CA THR A 59 -29.56 -10.30 10.92
C THR A 59 -29.06 -11.74 10.76
N VAL A 60 -27.74 -11.96 10.61
CA VAL A 60 -27.14 -13.29 10.58
C VAL A 60 -27.18 -13.98 11.95
N HIS A 61 -27.32 -13.22 13.03
CA HIS A 61 -27.35 -13.75 14.39
C HIS A 61 -28.76 -13.80 15.00
N ASP A 62 -29.77 -13.36 14.25
CA ASP A 62 -31.15 -13.27 14.74
C ASP A 62 -31.92 -14.61 14.64
N GLU A 63 -31.42 -15.58 13.88
CA GLU A 63 -32.03 -16.91 13.74
C GLU A 63 -31.04 -18.02 14.19
N PRO A 64 -31.48 -18.98 15.03
CA PRO A 64 -30.64 -20.06 15.58
C PRO A 64 -30.34 -21.22 14.61
#